data_AF-A0A5E7VAI7-F1
#
_entry.id   AF-A0A5E7VAI7-F1
#
_cell.length_a   1.000
_cell.length_b   1.000
_cell.length_c   1.000
_cell.angle_alpha   90.00
_cell.angle_beta   90.00
_cell.angle_gamma   90.00
#
_symmetry.space_group_name_H-M   'P 1'
#
loop_
_entity.id
_entity.type
_entity.pdbx_description
1 polymer ?
#
loop_
_entity_poly.entity_id
_entity_poly.type
_entity_poly.pdbx_seq_one_letter_code
_entity_poly.pdbx_strand_id
1 'polypeptide(L)'
;MINKALRILIADPQHFHRMKIERLFNGLNYYRIAPVQNLTELLTLVDYGCEPFDVVVINAELAAGSLDLLGFFLDNPQVRQALIYNEGTAPLQPASGFAQENVQISHLPLPSKQSISQLMALVEAPARLHELTARKPYPSMQNAAHA
;
A
#
# COMPACT_ATOMS: atom_id res chain seq x y z
N MET A 1 -16.90 -2.97 2.66
CA MET A 1 -16.93 -2.45 1.27
C MET A 1 -15.51 -2.18 0.86
N ILE A 2 -15.14 -2.37 -0.42
CA ILE A 2 -13.79 -2.04 -0.89
C ILE A 2 -13.61 -0.52 -0.88
N ASN A 3 -12.54 -0.02 -0.27
CA ASN A 3 -12.26 1.41 -0.27
C ASN A 3 -11.62 1.81 -1.61
N LYS A 4 -12.42 2.38 -2.52
CA LYS A 4 -11.95 2.82 -3.84
C LYS A 4 -11.12 4.10 -3.82
N ALA A 5 -10.99 4.76 -2.66
CA ALA A 5 -10.21 5.98 -2.50
C ALA A 5 -8.74 5.72 -2.15
N LEU A 6 -8.34 4.45 -1.97
CA LEU A 6 -6.97 4.09 -1.60
C LEU A 6 -5.97 4.55 -2.67
N ARG A 7 -4.96 5.31 -2.22
CA ARG A 7 -3.89 5.85 -3.06
C ARG A 7 -2.78 4.83 -3.16
N ILE A 8 -2.54 4.35 -4.39
CA ILE A 8 -1.57 3.31 -4.69
C ILE A 8 -0.44 3.93 -5.51
N LEU A 9 0.80 3.66 -5.14
CA LEU A 9 2.00 4.03 -5.89
C LEU A 9 2.67 2.77 -6.42
N ILE A 10 3.05 2.76 -7.71
CA ILE A 10 3.80 1.66 -8.32
C ILE A 10 5.15 2.20 -8.79
N ALA A 11 6.23 1.68 -8.24
CA ALA A 11 7.58 2.13 -8.52
C ALA A 11 8.42 0.98 -9.13
N ASP A 12 8.61 1.01 -10.45
CA ASP A 12 9.42 0.02 -11.17
C ASP A 12 10.05 0.69 -12.40
N PRO A 13 11.33 0.46 -12.72
CA PRO A 13 11.95 1.03 -13.92
C PRO A 13 11.31 0.55 -15.24
N GLN A 14 10.85 -0.70 -15.29
CA GLN A 14 10.25 -1.35 -16.44
C GLN A 14 8.77 -0.97 -16.60
N HIS A 15 8.46 -0.25 -17.68
CA HIS A 15 7.08 0.15 -18.01
C HIS A 15 6.10 -1.03 -18.09
N PHE A 16 6.55 -2.16 -18.63
CA PHE A 16 5.72 -3.36 -18.76
C PHE A 16 5.30 -3.94 -17.41
N HIS A 17 6.17 -3.88 -16.39
CA HIS A 17 5.85 -4.31 -15.04
C HIS A 17 4.79 -3.41 -14.43
N ARG A 18 4.97 -2.08 -14.53
CA ARG A 18 3.99 -1.10 -14.04
C ARG A 18 2.60 -1.36 -14.62
N MET A 19 2.51 -1.53 -15.95
CA MET A 19 1.24 -1.85 -16.60
C MET A 19 0.59 -3.15 -16.11
N LYS A 20 1.38 -4.20 -15.86
CA LYS A 20 0.85 -5.47 -15.34
C LYS A 20 0.29 -5.30 -13.93
N ILE A 21 1.04 -4.64 -13.05
CA ILE A 21 0.65 -4.42 -11.66
C ILE A 21 -0.59 -3.54 -11.60
N GLU A 22 -0.64 -2.46 -12.39
CA GLU A 22 -1.80 -1.59 -12.51
C GLU A 22 -3.06 -2.36 -12.94
N ARG A 23 -2.94 -3.25 -13.94
CA ARG A 23 -4.06 -4.11 -14.37
C ARG A 23 -4.56 -5.04 -13.25
N LEU A 24 -3.68 -5.53 -12.39
CA LEU A 24 -4.07 -6.37 -11.25
C LEU A 24 -4.90 -5.56 -10.24
N PHE A 25 -4.49 -4.33 -9.92
CA PHE A 25 -5.24 -3.43 -9.05
C PHE A 25 -6.58 -3.02 -9.66
N ASN A 26 -6.61 -2.64 -10.95
CA ASN A 26 -7.83 -2.30 -11.68
C ASN A 26 -8.83 -3.48 -11.67
N GLY A 27 -8.34 -4.71 -11.81
CA GLY A 27 -9.15 -5.93 -11.70
C GLY A 27 -9.71 -6.21 -10.30
N LEU A 28 -9.19 -5.55 -9.27
CA LEU A 28 -9.71 -5.55 -7.90
C LEU A 28 -10.56 -4.32 -7.57
N ASN A 29 -10.82 -3.46 -8.55
CA ASN A 29 -11.57 -2.20 -8.46
C ASN A 29 -10.85 -1.05 -7.72
N TYR A 30 -9.52 -1.05 -7.74
CA TYR A 30 -8.71 0.10 -7.30
C TYR A 30 -8.19 0.86 -8.52
N TYR A 31 -8.36 2.18 -8.53
CA TYR A 31 -8.09 3.00 -9.73
C TYR A 31 -7.23 4.24 -9.47
N ARG A 32 -6.98 4.61 -8.20
CA ARG A 32 -6.10 5.74 -7.85
C ARG A 32 -4.65 5.26 -7.78
N ILE A 33 -4.09 4.99 -8.95
CA ILE A 33 -2.75 4.42 -9.11
C ILE A 33 -1.83 5.46 -9.74
N ALA A 34 -0.71 5.74 -9.07
CA ALA A 34 0.35 6.59 -9.57
C ALA A 34 1.56 5.72 -9.92
N PRO A 35 1.90 5.53 -11.22
CA PRO A 35 3.12 4.85 -11.62
C PRO A 35 4.31 5.81 -11.66
N VAL A 36 5.48 5.37 -11.18
CA VAL A 36 6.76 6.09 -11.25
C VAL A 36 7.86 5.16 -11.75
N GLN A 37 8.83 5.72 -12.48
CA GLN A 37 9.87 4.94 -13.16
C GLN A 37 11.24 4.99 -12.48
N ASN A 38 11.48 5.96 -11.60
CA ASN A 38 12.78 6.15 -10.97
C ASN A 38 12.62 6.48 -9.48
N LEU A 39 13.72 6.31 -8.75
CA LEU A 39 13.76 6.56 -7.31
C LEU A 39 13.46 8.04 -6.96
N THR A 40 13.93 8.98 -7.78
CA THR A 40 13.69 10.42 -7.54
C THR A 40 12.20 10.77 -7.58
N GLU A 41 11.44 10.24 -8.54
CA GLU A 41 10.00 10.42 -8.63
C GLU A 41 9.27 9.81 -7.43
N LEU A 42 9.69 8.61 -6.99
CA LEU A 42 9.17 7.98 -5.78
C LEU A 42 9.33 8.90 -4.57
N LEU A 43 10.57 9.34 -4.30
CA LEU A 43 10.89 10.20 -3.16
C LEU A 43 10.13 11.53 -3.25
N THR A 44 10.07 12.13 -4.43
CA THR A 44 9.34 13.39 -4.64
C THR A 44 7.85 13.23 -4.31
N LEU A 45 7.20 12.15 -4.73
CA LEU A 45 5.78 11.95 -4.45
C LEU A 45 5.52 11.61 -2.98
N VAL A 46 6.42 10.87 -2.33
CA VAL A 46 6.29 10.51 -0.92
C VAL A 46 6.54 11.73 -0.02
N ASP A 47 7.55 12.55 -0.31
CA ASP A 47 7.95 13.69 0.52
C ASP A 47 7.08 14.93 0.30
N TYR A 48 6.64 15.19 -0.94
CA TYR A 48 5.84 16.38 -1.29
C TYR A 48 4.35 16.06 -1.48
N GLY A 49 3.94 14.81 -1.27
CA GLY A 49 2.53 14.41 -1.35
C GLY A 49 1.71 15.04 -0.22
N CYS A 50 0.62 15.74 -0.57
CA CYS A 50 -0.28 16.33 0.44
C CYS A 50 -1.03 15.29 1.30
N GLU A 51 -1.12 14.04 0.84
CA GLU A 51 -1.69 12.94 1.62
C GLU A 51 -0.86 11.67 1.44
N PRO A 52 -0.81 10.80 2.47
CA PRO A 52 -0.06 9.56 2.43
C PRO A 52 -0.55 8.61 1.35
N PHE A 53 0.34 7.73 0.91
CA PHE A 53 -0.02 6.58 0.11
C PHE A 53 -0.46 5.43 1.01
N ASP A 54 -1.61 4.85 0.69
CA ASP A 54 -2.10 3.68 1.38
C ASP A 54 -1.29 2.44 1.04
N VAL A 55 -0.81 2.36 -0.21
CA VAL A 55 -0.03 1.24 -0.72
C VAL A 55 1.09 1.72 -1.63
N VAL A 56 2.30 1.23 -1.40
CA VAL A 56 3.43 1.38 -2.31
C VAL A 56 3.87 -0.01 -2.78
N VAL A 57 3.95 -0.23 -4.09
CA VAL A 57 4.49 -1.46 -4.68
C VAL A 57 5.77 -1.10 -5.43
N ILE A 58 6.89 -1.69 -5.03
CA ILE A 58 8.22 -1.29 -5.50
C ILE A 58 9.08 -2.49 -5.88
N ASN A 59 9.75 -2.38 -7.03
CA ASN A 59 10.80 -3.32 -7.42
C ASN A 59 12.08 -2.99 -6.64
N ALA A 60 12.68 -3.97 -5.97
CA ALA A 60 13.92 -3.79 -5.22
C ALA A 60 15.09 -3.26 -6.09
N GLU A 61 15.10 -3.60 -7.39
CA GLU A 61 16.08 -3.09 -8.35
C GLU A 61 16.00 -1.57 -8.54
N LEU A 62 14.87 -0.93 -8.24
CA LEU A 62 14.73 0.52 -8.32
C LEU A 62 15.69 1.24 -7.36
N ALA A 63 15.95 0.63 -6.20
CA ALA A 63 16.88 1.16 -5.23
C ALA A 63 18.33 0.79 -5.56
N ALA A 64 18.60 -0.41 -6.10
CA ALA A 64 19.95 -0.86 -6.51
C ALA A 64 21.08 -0.57 -5.48
N GLY A 65 20.77 -0.58 -4.18
CA GLY A 65 21.72 -0.25 -3.10
C GLY A 65 21.92 1.24 -2.80
N SER A 66 21.26 2.14 -3.53
CA SER A 66 21.25 3.59 -3.25
C SER A 66 20.32 4.00 -2.10
N LEU A 67 19.35 3.15 -1.76
CA LEU A 67 18.42 3.36 -0.65
C LEU A 67 18.10 2.04 0.03
N ASP A 68 18.15 2.01 1.36
CA ASP A 68 17.56 0.92 2.14
C ASP A 68 16.03 1.08 2.13
N LEU A 69 15.36 0.36 1.23
CA LEU A 69 13.91 0.41 1.08
C LEU A 69 13.18 -0.01 2.36
N LEU A 70 13.71 -0.98 3.08
CA LEU A 70 13.08 -1.52 4.27
C LEU A 70 13.09 -0.48 5.39
N GLY A 71 14.27 0.08 5.71
CA GLY A 71 14.38 1.18 6.67
C GLY A 71 13.54 2.39 6.24
N PHE A 72 13.59 2.75 4.95
CA PHE A 72 12.83 3.88 4.42
C PHE A 72 11.32 3.73 4.64
N PHE A 73 10.70 2.58 4.36
CA PHE A 73 9.26 2.42 4.54
C PHE A 73 8.82 2.19 5.98
N LEU A 74 9.70 1.65 6.84
CA LEU A 74 9.41 1.51 8.27
C LEU A 74 9.38 2.88 8.97
N ASP A 75 10.31 3.77 8.63
CA ASP A 75 10.44 5.08 9.26
C ASP A 75 9.55 6.16 8.61
N ASN A 76 8.86 5.85 7.52
CA ASN A 76 8.12 6.85 6.75
C ASN A 76 6.59 6.79 6.99
N PRO A 77 6.01 7.76 7.73
CA PRO A 77 4.58 7.78 8.03
C PRO A 77 3.71 8.09 6.81
N GLN A 78 4.30 8.53 5.69
CA GLN A 78 3.59 8.79 4.44
C GLN A 78 3.21 7.50 3.70
N VAL A 79 3.70 6.33 4.15
CA VAL A 79 3.42 5.04 3.52
C VAL A 79 2.80 4.09 4.54
N ARG A 80 1.53 3.73 4.32
CA ARG A 80 0.79 2.87 5.27
C ARG A 80 1.10 1.39 5.10
N GLN A 81 1.27 0.93 3.86
CA GLN A 81 1.70 -0.43 3.54
C GLN A 81 2.62 -0.41 2.31
N ALA A 82 3.68 -1.19 2.33
CA ALA A 82 4.61 -1.34 1.22
C ALA A 82 4.78 -2.81 0.83
N LEU A 83 4.90 -3.08 -0.47
CA LEU A 83 5.30 -4.37 -1.03
C LEU A 83 6.56 -4.17 -1.85
N ILE A 84 7.67 -4.71 -1.35
CA ILE A 84 8.95 -4.78 -2.06
C ILE A 84 8.99 -6.13 -2.78
N TYR A 85 9.13 -6.16 -4.09
CA TYR A 85 9.27 -7.42 -4.85
C TYR A 85 10.60 -7.46 -5.60
N ASN A 86 10.94 -8.65 -6.12
CA ASN A 86 12.23 -8.92 -6.76
C ASN A 86 13.42 -8.67 -5.82
N GLU A 87 13.23 -8.88 -4.52
CA GLU A 87 14.28 -8.72 -3.52
C GLU A 87 15.01 -10.05 -3.31
N GLY A 88 16.29 -10.10 -3.71
CA GLY A 88 17.07 -11.34 -3.74
C GLY A 88 17.61 -11.80 -2.38
N THR A 89 17.60 -10.92 -1.37
CA THR A 89 18.03 -11.22 0.01
C THR A 89 16.88 -11.73 0.86
N ALA A 90 15.65 -11.72 0.34
CA ALA A 90 14.45 -12.13 1.04
C ALA A 90 14.63 -13.61 1.42
N PRO A 91 14.57 -13.96 2.72
CA PRO A 91 14.76 -15.34 3.09
C PRO A 91 13.76 -16.25 2.38
N LEU A 92 14.21 -17.46 2.01
CA LEU A 92 13.44 -18.47 1.28
C LEU A 92 12.31 -19.05 2.16
N GLN A 93 11.31 -18.25 2.53
CA GLN A 93 10.06 -18.76 3.06
C GLN A 93 9.05 -18.91 1.91
N PRO A 94 8.51 -20.13 1.70
CA PRO A 94 7.63 -20.44 0.57
C PRO A 94 6.20 -19.90 0.71
N ALA A 95 5.89 -19.18 1.77
CA ALA A 95 4.58 -18.60 2.01
C ALA A 95 4.76 -17.13 2.36
N SER A 96 4.28 -16.25 1.49
CA SER A 96 3.99 -14.83 1.74
C SER A 96 5.09 -14.07 2.50
N GLY A 97 5.82 -13.23 1.76
CA GLY A 97 6.93 -12.38 2.18
C GLY A 97 7.05 -11.90 3.62
N PHE A 98 8.30 -11.65 4.04
CA PHE A 98 8.61 -11.08 5.37
C PHE A 98 7.78 -9.83 5.61
N ALA A 99 6.85 -9.93 6.56
CA ALA A 99 6.03 -8.81 7.00
C ALA A 99 6.68 -8.19 8.24
N GLN A 100 7.29 -7.02 8.10
CA GLN A 100 7.60 -6.16 9.25
C GLN A 100 6.55 -5.07 9.30
N GLU A 101 5.63 -5.14 10.28
CA GLU A 101 4.55 -4.20 10.62
C GLU A 101 3.72 -3.58 9.46
N ASN A 102 4.35 -2.86 8.54
CA ASN A 102 3.77 -2.26 7.34
C ASN A 102 4.46 -2.62 6.00
N VAL A 103 5.54 -3.40 5.98
CA VAL A 103 6.31 -3.77 4.77
C VAL A 103 6.26 -5.27 4.53
N GLN A 104 5.92 -5.69 3.31
CA GLN A 104 6.00 -7.07 2.82
C GLN A 104 7.11 -7.22 1.78
N ILE A 105 7.89 -8.31 1.85
CA ILE A 105 9.01 -8.55 0.93
C ILE A 105 8.82 -9.84 0.12
N SER A 106 8.74 -9.74 -1.20
CA SER A 106 8.61 -10.88 -2.11
C SER A 106 9.88 -11.11 -2.93
N HIS A 107 10.29 -12.37 -3.04
CA HIS A 107 11.38 -12.79 -3.93
C HIS A 107 10.92 -12.95 -5.40
N LEU A 108 9.61 -12.88 -5.67
CA LEU A 108 9.09 -13.07 -7.02
C LEU A 108 9.41 -11.86 -7.90
N PRO A 109 9.72 -12.06 -9.19
CA PRO A 109 10.05 -10.98 -10.12
C PRO A 109 8.86 -10.07 -10.43
N LEU A 110 7.63 -10.58 -10.25
CA LEU A 110 6.41 -9.80 -10.36
C LEU A 110 5.39 -10.27 -9.31
N PRO A 111 4.61 -9.34 -8.72
CA PRO A 111 3.58 -9.69 -7.76
C PRO A 111 2.40 -10.42 -8.44
N SER A 112 1.89 -11.45 -7.78
CA SER A 112 0.72 -12.19 -8.24
C SER A 112 -0.59 -11.52 -7.80
N LYS A 113 -1.71 -11.86 -8.46
CA LYS A 113 -3.04 -11.42 -8.03
C LYS A 113 -3.31 -11.78 -6.55
N GLN A 114 -2.88 -12.96 -6.12
CA GLN A 114 -3.04 -13.40 -4.73
C GLN A 114 -2.25 -12.51 -3.76
N SER A 115 -1.00 -12.17 -4.11
CA SER A 115 -0.15 -11.30 -3.28
C SER A 115 -0.76 -9.90 -3.12
N ILE A 116 -1.25 -9.32 -4.23
CA ILE A 116 -1.91 -8.01 -4.19
C ILE A 116 -3.21 -8.08 -3.39
N SER A 117 -4.03 -9.12 -3.57
CA SER A 117 -5.26 -9.29 -2.78
C SER A 117 -4.98 -9.39 -1.28
N GLN A 118 -3.92 -10.10 -0.88
CA GLN A 118 -3.50 -10.22 0.52
C GLN A 118 -3.03 -8.87 1.08
N LEU A 119 -2.21 -8.14 0.32
CA LEU A 119 -1.77 -6.78 0.67
C LEU A 119 -2.97 -5.85 0.89
N MET A 120 -3.93 -5.83 -0.03
CA MET A 120 -5.10 -4.98 0.09
C MET A 120 -5.99 -5.37 1.27
N ALA A 121 -6.11 -6.66 1.59
CA ALA A 121 -6.85 -7.11 2.77
C ALA A 121 -6.26 -6.54 4.06
N LEU A 122 -4.93 -6.41 4.15
CA LEU A 122 -4.25 -5.83 5.31
C LEU A 122 -4.46 -4.31 5.41
N VAL A 123 -4.48 -3.60 4.28
CA VAL A 123 -4.77 -2.15 4.23
C VAL A 123 -6.21 -1.87 4.67
N GLU A 124 -7.14 -2.72 4.25
CA GLU A 124 -8.56 -2.56 4.55
C GLU A 124 -8.93 -2.96 5.99
N ALA A 125 -8.22 -3.89 6.62
CA ALA A 125 -8.52 -4.37 7.97
C ALA A 125 -8.62 -3.25 9.03
N PRO A 126 -7.62 -2.35 9.18
CA PRO A 126 -7.70 -1.24 10.13
C PRO A 126 -8.71 -0.16 9.71
N ALA A 127 -8.93 0.03 8.40
CA ALA A 127 -9.93 0.97 7.90
C ALA A 127 -11.36 0.52 8.24
N ARG A 128 -11.65 -0.78 8.14
CA ARG A 128 -12.95 -1.35 8.56
C ARG A 128 -13.20 -1.17 10.05
N LEU A 129 -12.17 -1.27 10.88
CA LEU A 129 -12.29 -1.05 12.32
C LEU A 129 -12.67 0.41 12.63
N HIS A 130 -12.01 1.36 11.96
CA HIS A 130 -12.32 2.80 12.08
C HIS A 130 -13.75 3.14 11.60
N GLU A 131 -14.19 2.59 10.47
CA GLU A 131 -15.57 2.79 9.98
C GLU A 131 -16.62 2.23 10.95
N LEU A 132 -16.35 1.09 11.59
CA LEU A 132 -17.24 0.50 12.60
C LEU A 132 -17.31 1.36 13.87
N THR A 133 -16.21 1.99 14.29
CA THR A 133 -16.22 2.92 15.43
C THR A 133 -16.87 4.26 15.12
N ALA A 134 -16.73 4.78 13.90
CA ALA A 134 -17.32 6.05 13.47
C ALA A 134 -18.84 5.97 13.25
N ARG A 135 -19.40 4.76 13.13
CA ARG A 135 -20.85 4.52 12.96
C ARG A 135 -21.66 4.46 14.25
N LYS A 136 -21.09 4.74 15.43
CA LYS A 136 -21.93 4.90 16.64
C LYS A 136 -22.85 6.12 16.44
N PRO A 137 -24.19 5.95 16.38
CA PRO A 137 -25.08 7.09 16.37
C PRO A 137 -24.98 7.75 17.75
N TYR A 138 -24.80 9.07 17.77
CA TYR A 138 -25.07 9.85 18.97
C TYR A 138 -26.47 9.48 19.48
N PRO A 139 -26.66 9.16 20.78
CA PRO A 139 -28.00 8.97 21.29
C PRO A 139 -28.73 10.30 21.15
N SER A 140 -29.76 10.31 20.30
CA SER A 140 -30.70 11.42 20.20
C SER A 140 -31.30 11.65 21.58
N MET A 141 -30.89 12.75 22.24
CA MET A 141 -31.60 13.24 23.42
C MET A 141 -32.97 13.74 22.95
N GLN A 142 -33.95 12.83 22.95
CA GLN A 142 -35.35 13.17 22.93
C GLN A 142 -35.75 13.72 24.30
N ASN A 143 -36.24 14.97 24.25
CA ASN A 143 -37.32 15.55 25.05
C ASN A 143 -37.17 15.63 26.57
N ALA A 144 -37.26 16.85 27.07
CA ALA A 144 -38.34 17.20 28.00
C ALA A 144 -38.70 18.67 27.84
N ALA A 145 -39.79 18.92 27.11
CA ALA A 145 -40.62 20.09 27.37
C ALA A 145 -41.15 19.96 28.80
N HIS A 146 -40.95 20.95 29.65
CA HIS A 146 -41.88 21.27 30.73
C HIS A 146 -41.58 22.65 31.34
N ALA A 147 -42.68 23.40 31.47
CA ALA A 147 -42.92 24.66 32.17
C ALA A 147 -42.57 25.96 31.44
#